data_AF-A0A7R9JI40-F1
#
_entry.id   AF-A0A7R9JI40-F1
#
_cell.length_a   1.000
_cell.length_b   1.000
_cell.length_c   1.000
_cell.angle_alpha   90.00
_cell.angle_beta   90.00
_cell.angle_gamma   90.00
#
_symmetry.space_group_name_H-M   'P 1'
#
loop_
_entity.id
_entity.type
_entity.pdbx_description
1 polymer ?
#
loop_
_entity_poly.entity_id
_entity_poly.type
_entity_poly.pdbx_seq_one_letter_code
_entity_poly.pdbx_strand_id
1 'polypeptide(L)'
;RHWLGEAPLHEIACQIMESRGPSGHNVEYLLRLASFMKEQVPEAMDDHLFTLEIMVRSIVKDRNLCLKTLMGELGPRRSPQPPPDQEDHDNNAVEVVRPDSFQFTSRVQTKKLRCLNI
;
A
#
# COMPACT_ATOMS: atom_id res chain seq x y z
N ARG A 1 -18.34 -0.34 -7.46
CA ARG A 1 -17.50 -1.03 -8.49
C ARG A 1 -16.19 -0.26 -8.55
N HIS A 2 -15.05 -0.85 -8.20
CA HIS A 2 -13.75 -0.15 -8.12
C HIS A 2 -12.69 -0.79 -9.02
N TRP A 3 -13.08 -1.17 -10.24
CA TRP A 3 -12.16 -1.69 -11.26
C TRP A 3 -12.08 -0.67 -12.39
N LEU A 4 -10.86 -0.21 -12.70
CA LEU A 4 -10.61 0.79 -13.74
C LEU A 4 -10.35 0.18 -15.12
N GLY A 5 -10.02 -1.11 -15.19
CA GLY A 5 -9.66 -1.78 -16.43
C GLY A 5 -8.17 -1.97 -16.60
N GLU A 6 -7.81 -2.62 -17.71
CA GLU A 6 -6.42 -2.64 -18.20
C GLU A 6 -6.05 -1.26 -18.73
N ALA A 7 -4.79 -0.87 -18.53
CA ALA A 7 -4.25 0.38 -19.04
C ALA A 7 -2.78 0.20 -19.44
N PRO A 8 -2.27 1.01 -20.37
CA PRO A 8 -0.85 1.02 -20.70
C PRO A 8 0.02 1.35 -19.48
N LEU A 9 1.18 0.70 -19.34
CA LEU A 9 2.12 0.89 -18.23
C LEU A 9 2.48 2.36 -17.98
N HIS A 10 2.65 3.14 -19.05
CA HIS A 10 2.96 4.57 -18.94
C HIS A 10 1.82 5.36 -18.29
N GLU A 11 0.57 5.09 -18.65
CA GLU A 11 -0.60 5.76 -18.06
C GLU A 11 -0.73 5.39 -16.59
N ILE A 12 -0.52 4.11 -16.25
CA ILE A 12 -0.50 3.64 -14.86
C ILE A 12 0.60 4.36 -14.07
N ALA A 13 1.82 4.46 -14.61
CA ALA A 13 2.94 5.13 -13.94
C ALA A 13 2.66 6.63 -13.70
N CYS A 14 2.08 7.31 -14.69
CA CYS A 14 1.64 8.71 -14.55
C CYS A 14 0.56 8.86 -13.48
N GLN A 15 -0.45 7.97 -13.48
CA GLN A 15 -1.50 7.97 -12.46
C GLN A 15 -0.93 7.72 -11.06
N ILE A 16 0.01 6.78 -10.91
CA ILE A 16 0.69 6.53 -9.63
C ILE A 16 1.43 7.78 -9.14
N MET A 17 2.10 8.51 -10.05
CA MET A 17 2.82 9.73 -9.72
C MET A 17 1.90 10.81 -9.15
N GLU A 18 0.71 10.96 -9.70
CA GLU A 18 -0.23 12.04 -9.38
C GLU A 18 -1.20 11.68 -8.24
N SER A 19 -1.33 10.40 -7.92
CA SER A 19 -2.30 9.93 -6.92
C SER A 19 -1.80 10.05 -5.49
N ARG A 20 -2.64 10.63 -4.62
CA ARG A 20 -2.45 10.69 -3.16
C ARG A 20 -3.78 10.47 -2.47
N GLY A 21 -3.76 9.81 -1.32
CA GLY A 21 -4.95 9.65 -0.47
C GLY A 21 -4.64 9.62 1.03
N PRO A 22 -5.63 9.21 1.85
CA PRO A 22 -5.58 8.82 3.26
C PRO A 22 -4.32 9.13 4.06
N SER A 23 -3.17 8.50 3.85
CA SER A 23 -2.73 7.16 3.48
C SER A 23 -1.32 7.34 2.95
N GLY A 24 -1.09 8.38 2.16
CA GLY A 24 0.19 8.72 1.57
C GLY A 24 0.11 8.86 0.06
N HIS A 25 1.29 9.05 -0.55
CA HIS A 25 1.44 9.05 -2.00
C HIS A 25 1.36 7.62 -2.53
N ASN A 26 0.81 7.44 -3.73
CA ASN A 26 0.78 6.12 -4.36
C ASN A 26 2.20 5.65 -4.75
N VAL A 27 3.11 6.59 -5.03
CA VAL A 27 4.55 6.32 -5.23
C VAL A 27 5.16 5.60 -4.03
N GLU A 28 4.83 6.02 -2.80
CA GLU A 28 5.31 5.37 -1.57
C GLU A 28 4.88 3.91 -1.51
N TYR A 29 3.61 3.64 -1.82
CA TYR A 29 3.05 2.30 -1.83
C TYR A 29 3.77 1.40 -2.83
N LEU A 30 3.90 1.84 -4.09
CA LEU A 30 4.55 1.08 -5.14
C LEU A 30 6.00 0.72 -4.77
N LEU A 31 6.78 1.71 -4.33
CA LEU A 31 8.21 1.50 -4.03
C LEU A 31 8.42 0.60 -2.81
N ARG A 32 7.58 0.72 -1.78
CA ARG A 32 7.63 -0.18 -0.62
C ARG A 32 7.25 -1.61 -0.99
N LEU A 33 6.24 -1.79 -1.84
CA LEU A 33 5.86 -3.10 -2.33
C LEU A 33 6.99 -3.74 -3.16
N ALA A 34 7.57 -3.00 -4.09
CA ALA A 34 8.69 -3.49 -4.90
C ALA A 34 9.91 -3.86 -4.05
N SER A 35 10.25 -3.07 -3.02
CA SER A 35 11.34 -3.39 -2.08
C SER A 35 11.02 -4.67 -1.30
N PHE A 36 9.81 -4.77 -0.76
CA PHE A 36 9.35 -5.94 -0.02
C PHE A 36 9.43 -7.22 -0.87
N MET A 37 8.94 -7.17 -2.11
CA MET A 37 8.97 -8.32 -3.02
C MET A 37 10.41 -8.79 -3.28
N LYS A 38 11.34 -7.86 -3.53
CA LYS A 38 12.75 -8.18 -3.76
C LYS A 38 13.44 -8.79 -2.53
N GLU A 39 13.11 -8.31 -1.34
CA GLU A 39 13.76 -8.73 -0.09
C GLU A 39 13.17 -10.01 0.50
N GLN A 40 11.85 -10.18 0.43
CA GLN A 40 11.13 -11.21 1.15
C GLN A 40 10.67 -12.37 0.28
N VAL A 41 10.51 -12.15 -1.04
CA VAL A 41 10.05 -13.17 -1.99
C VAL A 41 10.84 -13.09 -3.30
N PRO A 42 12.18 -13.22 -3.27
CA PRO A 42 13.03 -13.05 -4.44
C PRO A 42 12.73 -14.03 -5.59
N GLU A 43 12.12 -15.18 -5.29
CA GLU A 43 11.69 -16.18 -6.26
C GLU A 43 10.45 -15.75 -7.07
N ALA A 44 9.65 -14.81 -6.55
CA ALA A 44 8.50 -14.26 -7.24
C ALA A 44 8.94 -13.06 -8.09
N MET A 45 9.32 -13.33 -9.35
CA MET A 45 9.55 -12.25 -10.32
C MET A 45 8.22 -11.68 -10.80
N ASP A 46 7.95 -10.42 -10.43
CA ASP A 46 6.82 -9.63 -10.94
C ASP A 46 7.34 -8.54 -11.89
N ASP A 47 7.45 -8.89 -13.17
CA ASP A 47 7.95 -8.00 -14.22
C ASP A 47 7.11 -6.72 -14.34
N HIS A 48 5.79 -6.82 -14.13
CA HIS A 48 4.90 -5.67 -14.23
C HIS A 48 5.17 -4.68 -13.09
N LEU A 49 5.25 -5.17 -11.85
CA LEU A 49 5.57 -4.35 -10.68
C LEU A 49 6.94 -3.66 -10.82
N PHE A 50 7.98 -4.41 -11.23
CA PHE A 50 9.32 -3.85 -11.36
C PHE A 50 9.44 -2.88 -12.54
N THR A 51 8.71 -3.11 -13.62
CA THR A 51 8.64 -2.15 -14.73
C THR A 51 8.00 -0.84 -14.28
N LEU A 52 6.91 -0.89 -13.52
CA LEU A 52 6.30 0.31 -12.94
C LEU A 52 7.25 1.01 -11.97
N GLU A 53 7.97 0.27 -11.12
CA GLU A 53 8.96 0.84 -10.21
C GLU A 53 10.02 1.67 -10.98
N ILE A 54 10.56 1.11 -12.05
CA ILE A 54 11.56 1.77 -12.90
C ILE A 54 10.97 3.02 -13.56
N MET A 55 9.79 2.92 -14.16
CA MET A 55 9.12 4.05 -14.83
C MET A 55 8.85 5.20 -13.85
N VAL A 56 8.29 4.90 -12.67
CA VAL A 56 7.99 5.91 -11.65
C VAL A 56 9.27 6.57 -11.15
N ARG A 57 10.35 5.82 -10.90
CA ARG A 57 11.65 6.39 -10.53
C ARG A 57 12.22 7.31 -11.61
N SER A 58 12.08 6.95 -12.88
CA SER A 58 12.47 7.83 -13.99
C SER A 58 11.69 9.13 -13.94
N ILE A 59 10.36 9.07 -13.82
CA ILE A 59 9.51 10.27 -13.76
C ILE A 59 9.89 11.16 -12.57
N VAL A 60 10.17 10.60 -11.38
CA VAL A 60 10.64 11.38 -10.22
C VAL A 60 11.93 12.11 -10.55
N LYS A 61 12.89 11.43 -11.19
CA LYS A 61 14.18 12.01 -11.59
C LYS A 61 13.99 13.09 -12.64
N ASP A 62 13.20 12.83 -13.67
CA ASP A 62 12.97 13.74 -14.80
C ASP A 62 12.23 15.02 -14.35
N ARG A 63 11.31 14.89 -13.38
CA ARG A 63 10.60 16.01 -12.76
C ARG A 63 11.37 16.69 -11.62
N ASN A 64 12.61 16.25 -11.32
CA ASN A 64 13.43 16.73 -10.20
C ASN A 64 12.70 16.74 -8.85
N LEU A 65 11.87 15.72 -8.59
CA LEU A 65 11.10 15.61 -7.35
C LEU A 65 11.94 15.00 -6.23
N CYS A 66 11.71 15.47 -5.00
CA CYS A 66 12.36 14.93 -3.82
C CYS A 66 11.71 13.60 -3.42
N LEU A 67 12.42 12.49 -3.65
CA LEU A 67 11.91 11.15 -3.29
C LEU A 67 11.65 11.02 -1.78
N LYS A 68 12.44 11.68 -0.92
CA LYS A 68 12.21 11.69 0.53
C LYS A 68 10.83 12.23 0.89
N THR A 69 10.39 13.29 0.20
CA THR A 69 9.06 13.88 0.40
C THR A 69 7.96 12.94 -0.08
N LEU A 70 8.17 12.24 -1.20
CA LEU A 70 7.19 11.29 -1.74
C LEU A 70 7.04 10.01 -0.92
N MET A 71 8.09 9.59 -0.21
CA MET A 71 8.11 8.36 0.58
C MET A 71 7.50 8.51 1.99
N GLY A 72 7.07 9.73 2.35
CA GLY A 72 6.60 10.08 3.67
C GLY A 72 7.74 10.18 4.70
N GLU A 73 7.50 10.88 5.80
CA GLU A 73 8.43 10.81 6.94
C GLU A 73 8.41 9.39 7.52
N LEU A 74 9.59 8.84 7.82
CA LEU A 74 9.74 7.63 8.64
C LEU A 74 9.31 7.97 10.08
N GLY A 75 8.03 8.23 10.30
CA GLY A 75 7.43 8.06 11.62
C GLY A 75 7.62 6.60 12.04
N PRO A 76 7.76 6.31 13.35
CA PRO A 76 7.95 4.94 13.82
C PRO A 76 6.87 4.08 13.18
N ARG A 77 7.29 2.92 12.64
CA ARG A 77 6.35 1.89 12.17
C ARG A 77 5.23 1.84 13.19
N ARG A 78 3.99 2.12 12.79
CA ARG A 78 2.82 1.86 13.62
C ARG A 78 2.85 0.36 13.89
N SER A 79 3.48 -0.03 14.99
CA SER A 79 3.26 -1.32 15.60
C SER A 79 1.75 -1.43 15.80
N PRO A 80 1.14 -2.61 15.62
CA PRO A 80 -0.25 -2.82 15.97
C PRO A 80 -0.43 -2.42 17.43
N GLN A 81 -0.95 -1.22 17.68
CA GLN A 81 -1.35 -0.81 19.02
C GLN A 81 -2.64 -1.62 19.29
N PRO A 82 -2.70 -2.39 20.38
CA PRO A 82 -3.96 -3.01 20.79
C PRO A 82 -5.03 -1.91 20.94
N PRO A 83 -6.31 -2.20 20.67
CA PRO A 83 -7.36 -1.19 20.73
C PRO A 83 -7.34 -0.52 22.11
N PRO A 84 -7.36 0.82 22.20
CA PRO A 84 -7.56 1.49 23.48
C PRO A 84 -8.98 1.20 23.95
N ASP A 85 -9.11 0.65 25.15
CA ASP A 85 -10.38 0.59 25.86
C ASP A 85 -10.95 2.02 25.95
N GLN A 86 -12.23 2.17 25.59
CA GLN A 86 -12.92 3.45 25.53
C GLN A 86 -12.96 4.11 26.91
N GLU A 87 -12.24 5.22 27.10
CA GLU A 87 -12.57 6.21 28.13
C GLU A 87 -12.43 7.63 27.55
N ASP A 88 -13.53 8.39 27.68
CA ASP A 88 -13.74 9.77 27.25
C ASP A 88 -12.64 10.75 27.65
N HIS A 89 -12.00 11.44 26.67
CA HIS A 89 -11.69 12.86 26.84
C HIS A 89 -11.38 13.62 25.54
N ASP A 90 -11.79 14.88 25.57
CA ASP A 90 -11.80 15.90 24.54
C ASP A 90 -10.39 16.40 24.15
N ASN A 91 -10.29 16.95 22.93
CA ASN A 91 -9.21 17.76 22.33
C ASN A 91 -8.14 17.11 21.42
N ASN A 92 -8.34 17.38 20.12
CA ASN A 92 -7.35 17.96 19.19
C ASN A 92 -6.11 17.15 18.75
N ALA A 93 -6.33 16.25 17.78
CA ALA A 93 -5.54 16.07 16.55
C ALA A 93 -6.08 14.81 15.85
N VAL A 94 -6.89 14.95 14.80
CA VAL A 94 -7.41 13.78 14.09
C VAL A 94 -6.32 13.23 13.18
N GLU A 95 -5.40 12.45 13.75
CA GLU A 95 -4.67 11.45 12.99
C GLU A 95 -5.72 10.55 12.33
N VAL A 96 -5.77 10.56 11.00
CA VAL A 96 -6.60 9.60 10.24
C VAL A 96 -5.94 8.23 10.37
N VAL A 97 -6.25 7.56 11.48
CA VAL A 97 -5.96 6.14 11.71
C VAL A 97 -6.81 5.38 10.70
N ARG A 98 -6.13 4.63 9.81
CA ARG A 98 -6.83 3.72 8.89
C ARG A 98 -7.49 2.65 9.75
N PRO A 99 -8.82 2.50 9.74
CA PRO A 99 -9.46 1.39 10.43
C PRO A 99 -8.95 0.10 9.80
N ASP A 100 -8.34 -0.77 10.60
CA ASP A 100 -7.94 -2.10 10.17
C ASP A 100 -9.22 -2.91 9.92
N SER A 101 -9.73 -2.82 8.69
CA SER A 101 -10.93 -3.53 8.26
C SER A 101 -10.57 -4.98 7.92
N PHE A 102 -10.12 -5.74 8.93
CA PHE A 102 -10.14 -7.20 8.92
C PHE A 102 -11.53 -7.75 9.29
N GLN A 103 -12.53 -6.87 9.44
CA GLN A 103 -13.90 -7.24 9.74
C GLN A 103 -14.51 -8.19 8.69
N PHE A 104 -13.91 -8.26 7.50
CA PHE A 104 -14.30 -9.18 6.43
C PHE A 104 -13.59 -10.55 6.50
N THR A 105 -12.33 -10.63 6.92
CA THR A 105 -11.55 -11.90 6.92
C THR A 105 -11.92 -12.82 8.08
N SER A 106 -12.44 -12.29 9.19
CA SER A 106 -12.86 -13.10 10.35
C SER A 106 -14.20 -13.82 10.18
N ARG A 107 -14.85 -13.72 9.00
CA ARG A 107 -16.14 -14.38 8.71
C ARG A 107 -16.01 -15.64 7.84
N VAL A 108 -14.82 -16.21 7.71
CA VAL A 108 -14.64 -17.49 7.03
C VAL A 108 -15.26 -18.59 7.89
N GLN A 109 -16.42 -19.10 7.47
CA GLN A 109 -17.07 -20.25 8.11
C GLN A 109 -16.11 -21.46 8.08
N THR A 110 -15.97 -22.17 9.20
CA THR A 110 -15.12 -23.37 9.40
C THR A 110 -15.61 -24.61 8.65
N LYS A 111 -16.17 -24.46 7.45
CA LYS A 111 -16.59 -25.61 6.64
C LYS A 111 -15.36 -26.17 5.93
N LYS A 112 -15.18 -27.50 6.00
CA LYS A 112 -14.13 -28.22 5.27
C LYS A 112 -14.12 -27.76 3.81
N LEU A 113 -12.97 -27.24 3.37
CA LEU A 113 -12.73 -26.91 1.97
C LEU A 113 -12.95 -28.19 1.16
N ARG A 114 -13.97 -28.21 0.29
CA ARG A 114 -14.34 -29.39 -0.51
C ARG A 114 -13.24 -29.88 -1.45
N CYS A 115 -12.18 -29.10 -1.63
CA CYS A 115 -11.03 -29.41 -2.48
C CYS A 115 -9.80 -29.91 -1.73
N LEU A 116 -9.84 -30.04 -0.40
CA LEU A 116 -8.83 -30.81 0.33
C LEU A 116 -9.38 -32.21 0.61
N ASN A 117 -9.02 -33.17 -0.23
CA ASN A 117 -9.00 -34.58 0.19
C ASN A 117 -7.68 -34.82 0.93
N ILE A 118 -7.73 -34.64 2.25
CA ILE A 118 -6.77 -35.21 3.20
C ILE A 118 -7.43 -36.43 3.83
#